data_AF-A0AAE0SPJ4-F1
#
_entry.id   AF-A0AAE0SPJ4-F1
#
_cell.length_a   1.000
_cell.length_b   1.000
_cell.length_c   1.000
_cell.angle_alpha   90.00
_cell.angle_beta   90.00
_cell.angle_gamma   90.00
#
_symmetry.space_group_name_H-M   'P 1'
#
loop_
_entity.id
_entity.type
_entity.pdbx_description
1 polymer ?
#
loop_
_entity_poly.entity_id
_entity_poly.type
_entity_poly.pdbx_seq_one_letter_code
_entity_poly.pdbx_strand_id
1 'polypeptide(L)'
;MDDIYPSGSNLNEIYPSGYNLNEIYPNGYNLNEIYPNGYNLNEIYPSGYNLNEIYPSGYNLNEIYPSGSNLNEIYPSGSNLNEIYPSGYNLNEIYPSGFNLNEIYPSGSNLNETYPSCYNLNEIYPNGYNQNEIYPIYPNGYNLNVVLIRMRGSE
;
A
#
# COMPACT_ATOMS: atom_id res chain seq x y z
N MET A 1 -10.57 -1.23 20.32
CA MET A 1 -10.06 -0.88 18.99
C MET A 1 -9.40 0.43 19.20
N ASP A 2 -8.12 0.49 18.89
CA ASP A 2 -7.32 1.67 19.16
C ASP A 2 -7.16 2.43 17.85
N ASP A 3 -7.31 3.76 17.94
CA ASP A 3 -7.10 4.70 16.85
C ASP A 3 -5.84 5.53 17.14
N ILE A 4 -5.00 5.74 16.12
CA ILE A 4 -3.66 6.30 16.25
C ILE A 4 -3.46 7.45 15.23
N TYR A 5 -3.29 8.67 15.73
CA TYR A 5 -3.19 9.89 14.92
C TYR A 5 -1.94 10.75 15.24
N PRO A 6 -0.72 10.21 15.13
CA PRO A 6 0.48 11.00 15.37
C PRO A 6 0.62 12.10 14.31
N SER A 7 1.00 13.30 14.73
CA SER A 7 1.21 14.42 13.81
C SER A 7 2.47 15.20 14.14
N GLY A 8 3.16 15.70 13.11
CA GLY A 8 4.37 16.50 13.27
C GLY A 8 5.09 16.72 11.95
N SER A 9 5.96 17.73 11.88
CA SER A 9 6.69 18.02 10.62
C SER A 9 7.59 16.87 10.19
N ASN A 10 8.24 16.19 11.13
CA ASN A 10 9.07 15.01 10.87
C ASN A 10 8.69 13.92 11.88
N LEU A 11 8.21 12.80 11.39
CA LEU A 11 7.91 11.61 12.18
C LEU A 11 8.83 10.50 11.70
N ASN A 12 9.74 10.07 12.57
CA ASN A 12 10.73 9.06 12.20
C ASN A 12 10.13 7.65 12.24
N GLU A 13 9.42 7.30 13.31
CA GLU A 13 9.01 5.92 13.57
C GLU A 13 7.61 5.89 14.18
N ILE A 14 6.73 5.08 13.60
CA ILE A 14 5.34 4.90 14.04
C ILE A 14 5.01 3.40 14.00
N TYR A 15 5.01 2.77 15.18
CA TYR A 15 4.85 1.32 15.32
C TYR A 15 3.71 0.94 16.27
N PRO A 16 2.45 1.31 15.97
CA PRO A 16 1.34 0.85 16.78
C PRO A 16 1.21 -0.67 16.66
N SER A 17 0.90 -1.32 17.78
CA SER A 17 0.64 -2.75 17.80
C SER A 17 -0.57 -3.08 18.65
N GLY A 18 -1.36 -4.06 18.20
CA GLY A 18 -2.58 -4.45 18.90
C GLY A 18 -3.32 -5.59 18.21
N TYR A 19 -4.28 -6.21 18.90
CA TYR A 19 -5.08 -7.27 18.29
C TYR A 19 -6.02 -6.71 17.21
N ASN A 20 -6.69 -5.59 17.50
CA ASN A 20 -7.56 -4.88 16.55
C ASN A 20 -7.20 -3.39 16.58
N LEU A 21 -6.59 -2.90 15.50
CA LEU A 21 -6.38 -1.47 15.26
C LEU A 21 -7.39 -1.01 14.22
N ASN A 22 -8.11 0.05 14.54
CA ASN A 22 -9.17 0.55 13.65
C ASN A 22 -8.58 1.58 12.69
N GLU A 23 -8.13 2.74 13.19
CA GLU A 23 -7.56 3.79 12.35
C GLU A 23 -6.09 4.11 12.70
N ILE A 24 -5.23 4.25 11.68
CA ILE A 24 -3.81 4.61 11.85
C ILE A 24 -3.44 5.68 10.82
N TYR A 25 -3.58 6.94 11.20
CA TYR A 25 -3.51 8.09 10.29
C TYR A 25 -2.38 9.05 10.71
N PRO A 26 -1.11 8.67 10.50
CA PRO A 26 -0.01 9.56 10.77
C PRO A 26 0.04 10.69 9.73
N ASN A 27 0.26 11.92 10.17
CA ASN A 27 0.30 13.08 9.30
C ASN A 27 1.55 13.94 9.53
N GLY A 28 2.33 14.20 8.47
CA GLY A 28 3.55 15.00 8.59
C GLY A 28 4.14 15.44 7.27
N TYR A 29 5.15 16.31 7.30
CA TYR A 29 5.85 16.68 6.07
C TYR A 29 6.76 15.53 5.61
N ASN A 30 7.54 14.95 6.52
CA ASN A 30 8.31 13.72 6.30
C ASN A 30 7.86 12.63 7.27
N LEU A 31 7.52 11.46 6.73
CA LEU A 31 7.24 10.22 7.44
C LEU A 31 8.27 9.18 6.99
N ASN A 32 9.15 8.75 7.88
CA ASN A 32 10.17 7.78 7.51
C ASN A 32 9.61 6.36 7.56
N GLU A 33 9.21 5.88 8.74
CA GLU A 33 8.79 4.49 8.93
C GLU A 33 7.44 4.38 9.64
N ILE A 34 6.51 3.65 9.01
CA ILE A 34 5.16 3.38 9.53
C ILE A 34 4.90 1.88 9.45
N TYR A 35 5.09 1.16 10.57
CA TYR A 35 4.92 -0.29 10.64
C TYR A 35 3.87 -0.68 11.68
N PRO A 36 2.58 -0.50 11.37
CA PRO A 36 1.52 -1.00 12.23
C PRO A 36 1.48 -2.53 12.18
N ASN A 37 1.31 -3.16 13.34
CA ASN A 37 1.24 -4.61 13.46
C ASN A 37 0.01 -5.05 14.25
N GLY A 38 -0.86 -5.85 13.65
CA GLY A 38 -2.02 -6.37 14.37
C GLY A 38 -2.71 -7.54 13.72
N TYR A 39 -3.62 -8.20 14.44
CA TYR A 39 -4.38 -9.30 13.85
C TYR A 39 -5.38 -8.76 12.81
N ASN A 40 -6.15 -7.72 13.16
CA ASN A 40 -6.97 -6.96 12.22
C ASN A 40 -6.51 -5.49 12.20
N LEU A 41 -6.20 -4.99 11.00
CA LEU A 41 -5.94 -3.58 10.71
C LEU A 41 -7.03 -3.11 9.73
N ASN A 42 -7.90 -2.20 10.16
CA ASN A 42 -8.94 -1.72 9.27
C ASN A 42 -8.38 -0.67 8.29
N GLU A 43 -7.88 0.45 8.79
CA GLU A 43 -7.53 1.60 7.94
C GLU A 43 -6.15 2.18 8.30
N ILE A 44 -5.25 2.22 7.33
CA ILE A 44 -3.89 2.78 7.46
C ILE A 44 -3.68 3.87 6.41
N TYR A 45 -3.82 5.13 6.82
CA TYR A 45 -3.92 6.28 5.91
C TYR A 45 -2.82 7.30 6.25
N PRO A 46 -1.53 6.99 6.02
CA PRO A 46 -0.47 7.95 6.25
C PRO A 46 -0.52 9.05 5.19
N SER A 47 -0.35 10.30 5.62
CA SER A 47 -0.40 11.47 4.75
C SER A 47 0.82 12.37 4.95
N GLY A 48 1.51 12.72 3.87
CA GLY A 48 2.64 13.64 3.96
C GLY A 48 3.26 14.07 2.63
N TYR A 49 4.33 14.86 2.67
CA TYR A 49 5.03 15.23 1.44
C TYR A 49 5.95 14.10 0.97
N ASN A 50 6.77 13.57 1.89
CA ASN A 50 7.60 12.38 1.66
C ASN A 50 7.21 11.27 2.64
N LEU A 51 6.90 10.09 2.10
CA LEU A 51 6.70 8.86 2.85
C LEU A 51 7.74 7.85 2.37
N ASN A 52 8.66 7.44 3.25
CA ASN A 52 9.70 6.51 2.84
C ASN A 52 9.19 5.07 2.88
N GLU A 53 8.76 4.57 4.03
CA GLU A 53 8.45 3.15 4.22
C GLU A 53 7.14 2.94 4.99
N ILE A 54 6.21 2.20 4.38
CA ILE A 54 4.89 1.89 4.96
C ILE A 54 4.68 0.38 4.90
N TYR A 55 4.96 -0.32 5.99
CA TYR A 55 4.95 -1.78 6.05
C TYR A 55 3.94 -2.29 7.10
N PRO A 56 2.64 -2.19 6.82
CA PRO A 56 1.64 -2.75 7.72
C PRO A 56 1.66 -4.29 7.65
N SER A 57 1.56 -4.92 8.82
CA SER A 57 1.60 -6.37 8.94
C SER A 57 0.43 -6.89 9.76
N GLY A 58 -0.28 -7.90 9.26
CA GLY A 58 -1.40 -8.47 9.98
C GLY A 58 -2.06 -9.68 9.35
N TYR A 59 -3.08 -10.24 10.01
CA TYR A 59 -3.84 -11.34 9.42
C TYR A 59 -4.84 -10.81 8.38
N ASN A 60 -5.63 -9.80 8.75
CA ASN A 60 -6.51 -9.06 7.85
C ASN A 60 -6.11 -7.58 7.81
N LEU A 61 -5.91 -7.06 6.60
CA LEU A 61 -5.73 -5.64 6.33
C LEU A 61 -6.82 -5.22 5.34
N ASN A 62 -7.71 -4.32 5.76
CA ASN A 62 -8.79 -3.89 4.87
C ASN A 62 -8.30 -2.81 3.90
N GLU A 63 -7.83 -1.68 4.40
CA GLU A 63 -7.56 -0.49 3.57
C GLU A 63 -6.21 0.15 3.91
N ILE A 64 -5.37 0.31 2.89
CA ILE A 64 -4.03 0.90 3.00
C ILE A 64 -3.89 2.01 1.95
N TYR A 65 -4.06 3.26 2.39
CA TYR A 65 -4.27 4.42 1.51
C TYR A 65 -3.22 5.50 1.81
N PRO A 66 -1.93 5.24 1.54
CA PRO A 66 -0.90 6.24 1.74
C PRO A 66 -1.00 7.34 0.67
N SER A 67 -0.87 8.58 1.11
CA SER A 67 -0.97 9.75 0.23
C SER A 67 0.20 10.71 0.42
N GLY A 68 0.87 11.07 -0.67
CA GLY A 68 1.94 12.07 -0.62
C GLY A 68 2.56 12.44 -1.95
N SER A 69 3.53 13.35 -1.95
CA SER A 69 4.21 13.73 -3.20
C SER A 69 5.18 12.64 -3.65
N ASN A 70 5.95 12.08 -2.72
CA ASN A 70 6.86 10.96 -2.95
C ASN A 70 6.54 9.83 -1.98
N LEU A 71 6.25 8.65 -2.52
CA LEU A 71 6.14 7.41 -1.75
C LEU A 71 7.21 6.45 -2.29
N ASN A 72 8.16 6.08 -1.43
CA ASN A 72 9.24 5.19 -1.85
C ASN A 72 8.76 3.74 -1.79
N GLU A 73 8.38 3.22 -0.62
CA GLU A 73 8.14 1.79 -0.44
C GLU A 73 6.87 1.49 0.36
N ILE A 74 6.02 0.62 -0.19
CA ILE A 74 4.70 0.28 0.37
C ILE A 74 4.52 -1.23 0.35
N TYR A 75 4.90 -1.90 1.45
CA TYR A 75 5.00 -3.37 1.52
C TYR A 75 4.04 -3.93 2.56
N PRO A 76 2.73 -3.92 2.28
CA PRO A 76 1.77 -4.51 3.19
C PRO A 76 1.88 -6.03 3.13
N SER A 77 1.79 -6.66 4.30
CA SER A 77 1.89 -8.11 4.42
C SER A 77 0.76 -8.68 5.26
N GLY A 78 0.00 -9.63 4.70
CA GLY A 78 -1.01 -10.33 5.48
C GLY A 78 -1.68 -11.51 4.79
N SER A 79 -2.55 -12.21 5.51
CA SER A 79 -3.28 -13.34 4.91
C SER A 79 -4.33 -12.84 3.94
N ASN A 80 -5.08 -11.80 4.31
CA ASN A 80 -6.06 -11.13 3.46
C ASN A 80 -5.77 -9.64 3.41
N LEU A 81 -5.60 -9.14 2.19
CA LEU A 81 -5.46 -7.72 1.86
C LEU A 81 -6.65 -7.36 0.98
N ASN A 82 -7.50 -6.42 1.39
CA ASN A 82 -8.61 -6.02 0.53
C ASN A 82 -8.15 -4.96 -0.47
N GLU A 83 -7.74 -3.77 0.00
CA GLU A 83 -7.52 -2.61 -0.86
C GLU A 83 -6.21 -1.87 -0.54
N ILE A 84 -5.43 -1.59 -1.58
CA ILE A 84 -4.14 -0.89 -1.46
C ILE A 84 -4.07 0.22 -2.50
N TYR A 85 -4.40 1.45 -2.10
CA TYR A 85 -4.58 2.61 -3.01
C TYR A 85 -3.56 3.71 -2.70
N PRO A 86 -2.28 3.50 -3.04
CA PRO A 86 -1.28 4.53 -2.86
C PRO A 86 -1.46 5.63 -3.90
N SER A 87 -1.42 6.88 -3.44
CA SER A 87 -1.61 8.04 -4.28
C SER A 87 -0.46 9.03 -4.12
N GLY A 88 0.18 9.40 -5.22
CA GLY A 88 1.21 10.43 -5.18
C GLY A 88 1.77 10.88 -6.52
N TYR A 89 2.69 11.85 -6.52
CA TYR A 89 3.32 12.25 -7.78
C TYR A 89 4.34 11.20 -8.25
N ASN A 90 5.18 10.73 -7.33
CA ASN A 90 6.12 9.62 -7.54
C ASN A 90 5.78 8.45 -6.61
N LEU A 91 5.56 7.28 -7.20
CA LEU A 91 5.41 6.00 -6.53
C LEU A 91 6.54 5.10 -7.01
N ASN A 92 7.50 4.78 -6.14
CA ASN A 92 8.62 3.92 -6.55
C ASN A 92 8.22 2.45 -6.49
N GLU A 93 7.93 1.91 -5.31
CA GLU A 93 7.87 0.47 -5.08
C GLU A 93 6.63 0.06 -4.28
N ILE A 94 5.80 -0.82 -4.87
CA ILE A 94 4.58 -1.35 -4.25
C ILE A 94 4.62 -2.87 -4.32
N TYR A 95 4.85 -3.51 -3.17
CA TYR A 95 5.10 -4.95 -3.06
C TYR A 95 4.19 -5.58 -1.99
N PRO A 96 2.89 -5.71 -2.26
CA PRO A 96 2.01 -6.40 -1.33
C PRO A 96 2.26 -7.90 -1.35
N SER A 97 2.25 -8.50 -0.17
CA SER A 97 2.51 -9.93 0.00
C SER A 97 1.43 -10.60 0.84
N GLY A 98 0.90 -11.74 0.38
CA GLY A 98 -0.16 -12.40 1.12
C GLY A 98 -0.78 -13.63 0.50
N PHE A 99 -1.87 -14.11 1.10
CA PHE A 99 -2.63 -15.22 0.52
C PHE A 99 -3.66 -14.71 -0.48
N ASN A 100 -4.50 -13.76 -0.06
CA ASN A 100 -5.49 -13.12 -0.91
C ASN A 100 -5.25 -11.61 -0.96
N LEU A 101 -5.27 -11.06 -2.16
CA LEU A 101 -5.27 -9.63 -2.42
C LEU A 101 -6.41 -9.34 -3.40
N ASN A 102 -7.39 -8.53 -2.98
CA ASN A 102 -8.47 -8.19 -3.89
C ASN A 102 -7.98 -7.14 -4.91
N GLU A 103 -7.52 -6.00 -4.42
CA GLU A 103 -7.47 -4.80 -5.24
C GLU A 103 -6.22 -3.94 -4.97
N ILE A 104 -5.52 -3.54 -6.04
CA ILE A 104 -4.41 -2.59 -5.99
C ILE A 104 -4.62 -1.50 -7.04
N TYR A 105 -4.68 -0.24 -6.61
CA TYR A 105 -4.93 0.90 -7.48
C TYR A 105 -3.88 1.98 -7.22
N PRO A 106 -2.63 1.77 -7.69
CA PRO A 106 -1.63 2.80 -7.58
C PRO A 106 -1.95 3.94 -8.52
N SER A 107 -2.00 5.16 -7.98
CA SER A 107 -2.30 6.37 -8.73
C SER A 107 -1.17 7.38 -8.60
N GLY A 108 -0.45 7.65 -9.69
CA GLY A 108 0.56 8.68 -9.68
C GLY A 108 1.13 9.06 -11.03
N SER A 109 1.85 10.19 -11.09
CA SER A 109 2.42 10.66 -12.36
C SER A 109 3.54 9.74 -12.85
N ASN A 110 4.39 9.31 -11.92
CA ASN A 110 5.43 8.31 -12.15
C ASN A 110 5.18 7.12 -11.22
N LEU A 111 4.89 5.96 -11.80
CA LEU A 111 4.80 4.68 -11.12
C LEU A 111 5.93 3.80 -11.66
N ASN A 112 6.95 3.55 -10.85
CA ASN A 112 8.07 2.72 -11.29
C ASN A 112 7.66 1.25 -11.27
N GLU A 113 7.32 0.72 -10.10
CA GLU A 113 7.26 -0.71 -9.88
C GLU A 113 6.05 -1.13 -9.03
N THR A 114 5.32 -2.16 -9.50
CA THR A 114 4.29 -2.84 -8.71
C THR A 114 4.40 -4.35 -8.89
N TYR A 115 4.72 -5.03 -7.79
CA TYR A 115 5.07 -6.45 -7.75
C TYR A 115 4.30 -7.16 -6.63
N PRO A 116 3.00 -7.43 -6.84
CA PRO A 116 2.24 -8.23 -5.89
C PRO A 116 2.71 -9.68 -5.90
N SER A 117 2.95 -10.21 -4.70
CA SER A 117 3.35 -11.59 -4.46
C SER A 117 2.30 -12.28 -3.59
N CYS A 118 1.28 -12.85 -4.23
CA CYS A 118 0.17 -13.48 -3.53
C CYS A 118 -0.38 -14.71 -4.27
N TYR A 119 -1.09 -15.56 -3.52
CA TYR A 119 -1.68 -16.78 -4.08
C TYR A 119 -2.92 -16.46 -4.94
N ASN A 120 -3.75 -15.53 -4.48
CA ASN A 120 -4.88 -15.01 -5.23
C ASN A 120 -4.78 -13.48 -5.31
N LEU A 121 -4.78 -12.98 -6.53
CA LEU A 121 -4.91 -11.57 -6.85
C LEU A 121 -6.14 -11.42 -7.75
N ASN A 122 -7.07 -10.52 -7.44
CA ASN A 122 -8.21 -10.29 -8.32
C ASN A 122 -7.87 -9.23 -9.38
N GLU A 123 -7.52 -8.01 -8.96
CA GLU A 123 -7.44 -6.88 -9.89
C GLU A 123 -6.28 -5.91 -9.58
N ILE A 124 -5.68 -5.36 -10.65
CA ILE A 124 -4.72 -4.27 -10.58
C ILE A 124 -5.10 -3.19 -11.59
N TYR A 125 -5.25 -1.97 -11.09
CA TYR A 125 -5.62 -0.79 -11.88
C TYR A 125 -4.60 0.34 -11.69
N PRO A 126 -3.43 0.24 -12.33
CA PRO A 126 -2.48 1.33 -12.32
C PRO A 126 -3.01 2.53 -13.10
N ASN A 127 -2.97 3.70 -12.46
CA ASN A 127 -3.25 4.97 -13.09
C ASN A 127 -2.03 5.87 -13.03
N GLY A 128 -1.48 6.23 -14.18
CA GLY A 128 -0.31 7.09 -14.24
C GLY A 128 0.20 7.33 -15.65
N TYR A 129 0.97 8.41 -15.80
CA TYR A 129 1.52 8.82 -17.10
C TYR A 129 2.74 7.98 -17.48
N ASN A 130 3.68 7.82 -16.54
CA ASN A 130 4.89 7.02 -16.73
C ASN A 130 4.79 5.77 -15.86
N GLN A 131 4.52 4.63 -16.49
CA GLN A 131 4.46 3.31 -15.85
C GLN A 131 5.58 2.45 -16.40
N ASN A 132 6.57 2.11 -15.57
CA ASN A 132 7.70 1.31 -16.03
C ASN A 132 7.33 -0.18 -15.99
N GLU A 133 6.90 -0.70 -14.85
CA GLU A 133 6.87 -2.15 -14.63
C GLU A 133 5.76 -2.61 -13.67
N ILE A 134 4.94 -3.58 -14.12
CA ILE A 134 3.93 -4.27 -13.29
C ILE A 134 4.05 -5.76 -13.56
N TYR A 135 4.49 -6.51 -12.55
CA TYR A 135 4.72 -7.94 -12.66
C TYR A 135 4.13 -8.67 -11.45
N PRO A 136 2.87 -9.13 -11.54
CA PRO A 136 2.32 -10.02 -10.54
C PRO A 136 3.08 -11.36 -10.55
N ILE A 137 3.55 -11.79 -9.39
CA ILE A 137 4.25 -13.08 -9.21
C ILE A 137 3.26 -14.06 -8.59
N TYR A 138 2.94 -15.13 -9.32
CA TYR A 138 2.09 -16.21 -8.83
C TYR A 138 2.97 -17.40 -8.41
N PRO A 139 2.87 -17.89 -7.17
CA PRO A 139 3.44 -19.18 -6.80
C PRO A 139 2.82 -20.29 -7.67
N ASN A 140 3.65 -21.20 -8.19
CA ASN A 140 3.26 -22.30 -9.09
C ASN A 140 1.90 -22.93 -8.73
N GLY A 141 0.84 -22.64 -9.51
CA GLY A 141 -0.42 -23.38 -9.39
C GLY A 141 -1.72 -22.67 -9.77
N TYR A 142 -1.95 -21.37 -9.53
CA TYR A 142 -3.32 -20.82 -9.64
C TYR A 142 -3.47 -19.31 -9.99
N ASN A 143 -4.67 -19.05 -10.54
CA ASN A 143 -5.34 -17.84 -11.08
C ASN A 143 -4.56 -16.91 -12.03
N LEU A 144 -4.68 -17.20 -13.33
CA LEU A 144 -4.38 -16.31 -14.46
C LEU A 144 -5.43 -15.19 -14.69
N ASN A 145 -6.45 -15.07 -13.83
CA ASN A 145 -7.58 -14.15 -14.00
C ASN A 145 -7.30 -12.74 -13.41
N VAL A 146 -6.05 -12.33 -13.30
CA VAL A 146 -5.77 -10.95 -12.91
C VAL A 146 -6.18 -10.03 -14.04
N VAL A 147 -7.17 -9.20 -13.75
CA VAL A 147 -7.57 -8.13 -14.63
C VAL A 147 -6.57 -7.00 -14.45
N LEU A 148 -5.58 -6.92 -15.34
CA LEU A 148 -4.69 -5.77 -15.43
C LEU A 148 -5.30 -4.73 -16.36
N ILE A 149 -5.88 -3.68 -15.81
CA ILE A 149 -6.42 -2.56 -16.60
C ILE A 149 -5.44 -1.40 -16.55
N ARG A 150 -4.61 -1.26 -17.58
CA ARG A 150 -3.77 -0.07 -17.74
C ARG A 150 -4.63 1.10 -18.22
N MET A 151 -4.92 2.05 -17.34
CA MET A 151 -5.48 3.33 -17.77
C MET A 151 -4.34 4.16 -18.37
N ARG A 152 -4.43 4.48 -19.67
CA ARG A 152 -3.53 5.46 -20.29
C ARG A 152 -3.90 6.83 -19.72
N GLY A 153 -3.01 7.43 -18.93
CA GLY A 153 -3.09 8.84 -18.61
C GLY A 153 -3.09 9.65 -19.91
N SER A 154 -4.02 10.58 -20.06
CA SER A 154 -4.05 11.50 -21.20
C SER A 154 -2.81 12.40 -21.17
N GLU A 155 -2.03 12.39 -22.25
CA GLU A 155 -0.93 13.35 -22.48
C GLU A 155 -1.38 14.81 -22.32
#